data_AF-T0Q3J8-F1
#
_entry.id   AF-T0Q3J8-F1
#
_cell.length_a   1.000
_cell.length_b   1.000
_cell.length_c   1.000
_cell.angle_alpha   90.00
_cell.angle_beta   90.00
_cell.angle_gamma   90.00
#
_symmetry.space_group_name_H-M   'P 1'
#
loop_
_entity.id
_entity.type
_entity.pdbx_description
1 polymer ?
#
loop_
_entity_poly.entity_id
_entity_poly.type
_entity_poly.pdbx_seq_one_letter_code
_entity_poly.pdbx_strand_id
1 'polypeptide(L)'
;MTAHLAKLDSILDNCAIDQQHPSPVDPTHERSIACLFTVLEDPTFFDKLHWTSALKKAETRVLVRLDKGCLTYLPPSAASPQYLPTMHTCFVRHGKRQVQLVARGSDVIKTFAFASPLQATEFCGAVHLLQHLDHLRQPRYLPKDSDPELYKQLHYTLEFATDMWTQALWQQLWPYSRLLELLASGLSLLRKSQPTPSRSVLKQLLAILDEVHDDFFPHASLRTMSTDETRAMLDDVKCYRASYVALLVGKIQALTIHVELYLHPVA
;
A
#
# COMPACT_ATOMS: atom_id res chain seq x y z
N MET A 1 -22.76 3.67 -3.70
CA MET A 1 -21.40 3.78 -3.13
C MET A 1 -21.45 3.53 -1.63
N THR A 2 -20.59 2.68 -1.07
CA THR A 2 -20.46 2.55 0.38
C THR A 2 -19.63 3.74 0.91
N ALA A 3 -20.07 4.37 1.99
CA ALA A 3 -19.44 5.59 2.54
C ALA A 3 -17.95 5.43 2.93
N HIS A 4 -17.45 4.19 2.96
CA HIS A 4 -16.07 3.87 3.30
C HIS A 4 -15.16 3.85 2.07
N LEU A 5 -15.66 3.38 0.91
CA LEU A 5 -14.92 3.49 -0.35
C LEU A 5 -14.78 4.96 -0.74
N ALA A 6 -15.86 5.74 -0.59
CA ALA A 6 -15.80 7.19 -0.74
C ALA A 6 -14.79 7.87 0.20
N LYS A 7 -14.48 7.25 1.36
CA LYS A 7 -13.42 7.74 2.26
C LYS A 7 -12.03 7.33 1.81
N LEU A 8 -11.86 6.15 1.22
CA LEU A 8 -10.61 5.75 0.58
C LEU A 8 -10.34 6.69 -0.60
N ASP A 9 -11.33 6.90 -1.46
CA ASP A 9 -11.27 7.86 -2.56
C ASP A 9 -10.96 9.25 -2.02
N SER A 10 -11.61 9.72 -0.96
CA SER A 10 -11.27 11.01 -0.32
C SER A 10 -9.86 11.06 0.27
N ILE A 11 -9.32 9.98 0.83
CA ILE A 11 -7.92 9.94 1.31
C ILE A 11 -6.96 10.06 0.12
N LEU A 12 -7.34 9.51 -1.03
CA LEU A 12 -6.57 9.55 -2.27
C LEU A 12 -6.72 10.93 -2.94
N ASP A 13 -7.92 11.48 -3.03
CA ASP A 13 -8.23 12.80 -3.61
C ASP A 13 -7.67 13.96 -2.77
N ASN A 14 -7.69 13.86 -1.43
CA ASN A 14 -7.02 14.83 -0.55
C ASN A 14 -5.49 14.81 -0.70
N CYS A 15 -4.91 13.76 -1.31
CA CYS A 15 -3.50 13.78 -1.71
C CYS A 15 -3.28 14.54 -3.04
N ALA A 16 -4.31 14.71 -3.87
CA ALA A 16 -4.25 15.51 -5.09
C ALA A 16 -4.37 17.02 -4.79
N ILE A 17 -5.11 17.41 -3.75
CA ILE A 17 -5.34 18.82 -3.39
C ILE A 17 -5.55 18.93 -1.87
N ASP A 18 -4.49 19.24 -1.10
CA ASP A 18 -4.65 20.18 0.01
C ASP A 18 -3.33 20.74 0.58
N GLN A 19 -3.12 22.04 0.36
CA GLN A 19 -2.23 22.86 1.18
C GLN A 19 -2.99 23.71 2.20
N GLN A 20 -4.32 23.80 2.20
CA GLN A 20 -5.02 24.79 3.02
C GLN A 20 -6.47 24.39 3.36
N HIS A 21 -6.66 23.45 4.28
CA HIS A 21 -7.56 23.52 5.44
C HIS A 21 -7.96 22.10 5.89
N PRO A 22 -7.77 21.73 7.17
CA PRO A 22 -8.43 20.53 7.68
C PRO A 22 -9.94 20.79 7.67
N SER A 23 -10.66 20.10 6.79
CA SER A 23 -12.12 20.01 6.86
C SER A 23 -12.53 19.58 8.28
N PRO A 24 -13.58 20.18 8.89
CA PRO A 24 -13.98 19.86 10.25
C PRO A 24 -14.68 18.50 10.25
N VAL A 25 -13.88 17.43 10.27
CA VAL A 25 -14.41 16.09 10.53
C VAL A 25 -14.79 16.04 12.01
N ASP A 26 -16.08 15.86 12.26
CA ASP A 26 -16.67 15.69 13.59
C ASP A 26 -15.81 14.69 14.43
N PRO A 27 -15.20 15.15 15.55
CA PRO A 27 -14.25 14.36 16.34
C PRO A 27 -14.87 13.13 17.00
N THR A 28 -16.20 12.99 16.97
CA THR A 28 -16.91 11.84 17.55
C THR A 28 -16.84 10.57 16.70
N HIS A 29 -16.39 10.65 15.44
CA HIS A 29 -16.26 9.51 14.53
C HIS A 29 -14.98 9.55 13.67
N GLU A 30 -13.79 9.63 14.30
CA GLU A 30 -12.56 9.29 13.59
C GLU A 30 -12.64 7.83 13.12
N ARG A 31 -12.66 7.65 11.79
CA ARG A 31 -12.65 6.33 11.12
C ARG A 31 -11.33 6.18 10.37
N SER A 32 -10.52 5.17 10.65
CA SER A 32 -9.22 4.98 9.97
C SER A 32 -9.28 3.83 8.97
N ILE A 33 -8.49 3.92 7.89
CA ILE A 33 -8.29 2.82 6.93
C ILE A 33 -6.89 2.26 7.16
N ALA A 34 -6.82 0.97 7.47
CA ALA A 34 -5.58 0.33 7.83
C ALA A 34 -5.48 -1.12 7.32
N CYS A 35 -4.28 -1.67 7.36
CA CYS A 35 -4.03 -3.10 7.17
C CYS A 35 -3.30 -3.62 8.41
N LEU A 36 -3.87 -4.64 9.06
CA LEU A 36 -3.29 -5.27 10.25
C LEU A 36 -2.72 -6.64 9.91
N PHE A 37 -1.53 -6.92 10.38
CA PHE A 37 -0.84 -8.18 10.15
C PHE A 37 -0.35 -8.75 11.46
N THR A 38 -0.51 -10.06 11.61
CA THR A 38 0.11 -10.80 12.71
C THR A 38 1.38 -11.45 12.18
N VAL A 39 2.49 -11.12 12.81
CA VAL A 39 3.83 -11.50 12.37
C VAL A 39 4.66 -12.06 13.52
N LEU A 40 5.75 -12.74 13.18
CA LEU A 40 6.86 -12.99 14.10
C LEU A 40 7.98 -12.01 13.79
N GLU A 41 8.45 -11.31 14.81
CA GLU A 41 9.64 -10.47 14.72
C GLU A 41 10.91 -11.31 14.84
N ASP A 42 11.85 -11.11 13.93
CA ASP A 42 13.16 -11.76 13.85
C ASP A 42 13.12 -13.28 14.11
N PRO A 43 12.30 -14.03 13.34
CA PRO A 43 12.05 -15.45 13.60
C PRO A 43 13.32 -16.30 13.44
N THR A 44 13.57 -17.20 14.38
CA THR A 44 14.57 -18.26 14.20
C THR A 44 14.05 -19.34 13.24
N PHE A 45 14.93 -20.25 12.83
CA PHE A 45 14.52 -21.40 12.01
C PHE A 45 13.45 -22.26 12.70
N PHE A 46 13.59 -22.50 14.00
CA PHE A 46 12.63 -23.30 14.77
C PHE A 46 11.28 -22.60 14.92
N ASP A 47 11.25 -21.27 15.02
CA ASP A 47 10.01 -20.50 15.09
C ASP A 47 9.20 -20.64 13.79
N LYS A 48 9.90 -20.66 12.64
CA LYS A 48 9.26 -20.87 11.33
C LYS A 48 8.68 -22.29 11.21
N LEU A 49 9.37 -23.29 11.76
CA LEU A 49 8.90 -24.68 11.75
C LEU A 49 7.69 -24.88 12.68
N HIS A 50 7.72 -24.24 13.84
CA HIS A 50 6.67 -24.32 14.85
C HIS A 50 5.82 -23.04 14.91
N TRP A 51 5.40 -22.57 13.73
CA TRP A 51 4.71 -21.28 13.54
C TRP A 51 3.62 -20.99 14.58
N THR A 52 2.68 -21.91 14.74
CA THR A 52 1.52 -21.72 15.62
C THR A 52 1.91 -21.61 17.09
N SER A 53 2.92 -22.37 17.52
CA SER A 53 3.45 -22.31 18.88
C SER A 53 4.29 -21.06 19.11
N ALA A 54 5.09 -20.65 18.12
CA ALA A 54 5.89 -19.43 18.18
C ALA A 54 4.99 -18.19 18.26
N LEU A 55 3.93 -18.14 17.44
CA LEU A 55 2.98 -17.02 17.43
C LEU A 55 2.27 -16.86 18.78
N LYS A 56 1.89 -17.97 19.43
CA LYS A 56 1.28 -17.91 20.77
C LYS A 56 2.22 -17.36 21.85
N LYS A 57 3.54 -17.51 21.67
CA LYS A 57 4.56 -17.06 22.63
C LYS A 57 5.00 -15.62 22.37
N ALA A 58 5.07 -15.24 21.11
CA ALA A 58 5.70 -14.00 20.66
C ALA A 58 4.89 -13.37 19.51
N GLU A 59 3.60 -13.12 19.75
CA GLU A 59 2.74 -12.45 18.76
C GLU A 59 3.19 -11.00 18.58
N THR A 60 3.70 -10.66 17.39
CA THR A 60 3.93 -9.26 17.00
C THR A 60 2.80 -8.85 16.06
N ARG A 61 2.21 -7.68 16.30
CA ARG A 61 1.23 -7.09 15.37
C ARG A 61 1.89 -5.95 14.62
N VAL A 62 1.58 -5.82 13.32
CA VAL A 62 2.03 -4.71 12.47
C VAL A 62 0.82 -4.07 11.83
N LEU A 63 0.68 -2.75 11.99
CA LEU A 63 -0.43 -1.96 11.50
C LEU A 63 0.07 -0.90 10.52
N VAL A 64 -0.39 -0.99 9.28
CA VAL A 64 -0.19 0.01 8.23
C VAL A 64 -1.40 0.93 8.20
N ARG A 65 -1.25 2.21 8.55
CA ARG A 65 -2.34 3.20 8.50
C ARG A 65 -2.22 4.06 7.25
N LEU A 66 -3.08 3.80 6.26
CA LEU A 66 -3.08 4.52 5.00
C LEU A 66 -3.57 5.96 5.17
N ASP A 67 -4.51 6.19 6.10
CA ASP A 67 -5.06 7.52 6.39
C ASP A 67 -4.02 8.47 7.01
N LYS A 68 -3.27 7.99 8.01
CA LYS A 68 -2.26 8.82 8.72
C LYS A 68 -0.86 8.73 8.11
N GLY A 69 -0.64 7.87 7.11
CA GLY A 69 0.68 7.67 6.49
C GLY A 69 1.72 7.12 7.47
N CYS A 70 1.30 6.25 8.40
CA CYS A 70 2.22 5.70 9.39
C CYS A 70 2.21 4.16 9.44
N LEU A 71 3.36 3.61 9.76
CA LEU A 71 3.56 2.18 10.01
C LEU A 71 3.92 1.99 11.47
N THR A 72 3.15 1.17 12.18
CA THR A 72 3.36 0.88 13.60
C THR A 72 3.42 -0.62 13.82
N TYR A 73 4.13 -1.04 14.85
CA TYR A 73 4.17 -2.43 15.28
C TYR A 73 4.19 -2.52 16.80
N LEU A 74 3.68 -3.62 17.35
CA LEU A 74 3.63 -3.88 18.79
C LEU A 74 4.37 -5.19 19.02
N PRO A 75 5.62 -5.12 19.49
CA PRO A 75 6.37 -6.29 19.94
C PRO A 75 5.64 -7.02 21.08
N PRO A 76 5.89 -8.32 21.28
CA PRO A 76 5.21 -9.12 22.31
C PRO A 76 5.48 -8.63 23.74
N SER A 77 6.65 -8.02 23.97
CA SER A 77 7.10 -7.51 25.27
C SER A 77 6.91 -6.00 25.45
N ALA A 78 6.39 -5.30 24.43
CA ALA A 78 6.25 -3.85 24.48
C ALA A 78 4.91 -3.44 25.11
N ALA A 79 4.95 -2.43 25.99
CA ALA A 79 3.74 -1.83 26.58
C ALA A 79 3.05 -0.83 25.63
N SER A 80 3.73 -0.38 24.58
CA SER A 80 3.23 0.62 23.64
C SER A 80 3.64 0.32 22.20
N PRO A 81 2.81 0.70 21.20
CA PRO A 81 3.17 0.61 19.80
C PRO A 81 4.44 1.42 19.48
N GLN A 82 5.25 0.89 18.56
CA GLN A 82 6.46 1.53 18.06
C GLN A 82 6.28 1.89 16.59
N TYR A 83 6.87 3.00 16.16
CA TYR A 83 6.82 3.46 14.78
C TYR A 83 7.95 2.83 13.97
N LEU A 84 7.62 2.32 12.78
CA LEU A 84 8.61 1.90 11.79
C LEU A 84 8.86 3.04 10.80
N PRO A 85 10.12 3.37 10.51
CA PRO A 85 10.44 4.38 9.50
C PRO A 85 9.96 3.92 8.13
N THR A 86 9.21 4.78 7.44
CA THR A 86 8.75 4.58 6.04
C THR A 86 9.64 5.33 5.05
N MET A 87 10.31 6.39 5.52
CA MET A 87 11.27 7.20 4.76
C MET A 87 12.67 6.60 4.82
N HIS A 88 13.39 6.62 3.70
CA HIS A 88 14.76 6.10 3.55
C HIS A 88 14.94 4.62 3.91
N THR A 89 13.85 3.87 3.95
CA THR A 89 13.82 2.44 4.20
C THR A 89 13.06 1.72 3.08
N CYS A 90 13.41 0.46 2.88
CA CYS A 90 12.77 -0.41 1.91
C CYS A 90 12.26 -1.67 2.60
N PHE A 91 11.04 -2.08 2.27
CA PHE A 91 10.47 -3.33 2.74
C PHE A 91 10.55 -4.36 1.62
N VAL A 92 11.53 -5.25 1.72
CA VAL A 92 11.84 -6.22 0.65
C VAL A 92 11.36 -7.60 1.06
N ARG A 93 10.59 -8.26 0.19
CA ARG A 93 10.23 -9.67 0.41
C ARG A 93 11.48 -10.54 0.33
N HIS A 94 11.73 -11.33 1.37
CA HIS A 94 12.82 -12.29 1.44
C HIS A 94 12.25 -13.71 1.58
N GLY A 95 12.06 -14.38 0.43
CA GLY A 95 11.34 -15.65 0.36
C GLY A 95 9.82 -15.47 0.41
N LYS A 96 9.08 -16.56 0.62
CA LYS A 96 7.61 -16.56 0.42
C LYS A 96 6.83 -15.83 1.51
N ARG A 97 7.31 -15.84 2.77
CA ARG A 97 6.55 -15.36 3.93
C ARG A 97 7.31 -14.32 4.75
N GLN A 98 8.47 -13.88 4.31
CA GLN A 98 9.28 -12.96 5.11
C GLN A 98 9.43 -11.63 4.39
N VAL A 99 9.44 -10.55 5.16
CA VAL A 99 9.71 -9.20 4.68
C VAL A 99 10.80 -8.62 5.56
N GLN A 100 11.83 -8.08 4.95
CA GLN A 100 12.94 -7.42 5.61
C GLN A 100 12.76 -5.91 5.49
N LEU A 101 12.91 -5.23 6.62
CA LEU A 101 13.09 -3.80 6.67
C LEU A 101 14.57 -3.50 6.48
N VAL A 102 14.91 -2.84 5.37
CA VAL A 102 16.28 -2.55 4.96
C VAL A 102 16.53 -1.04 5.03
N ALA A 103 17.61 -0.64 5.69
CA ALA A 103 18.06 0.75 5.76
C ALA A 103 18.75 1.18 4.46
N ARG A 104 18.95 2.50 4.31
CA ARG A 104 19.85 3.06 3.30
C ARG A 104 21.27 2.55 3.53
N GLY A 105 21.75 1.66 2.66
CA GLY A 105 23.05 0.98 2.82
C GLY A 105 22.97 -0.55 2.77
N SER A 106 21.77 -1.12 2.59
CA SER A 106 21.51 -2.57 2.53
C SER A 106 21.58 -3.29 3.89
N ASP A 107 21.63 -2.54 4.99
CA ASP A 107 21.58 -3.10 6.33
C ASP A 107 20.15 -3.56 6.68
N VAL A 108 20.00 -4.83 7.05
CA VAL A 108 18.73 -5.37 7.53
C VAL A 108 18.50 -4.90 8.96
N ILE A 109 17.50 -4.03 9.15
CA ILE A 109 17.11 -3.50 10.46
C ILE A 109 16.28 -4.53 11.22
N LYS A 110 15.28 -5.11 10.55
CA LYS A 110 14.33 -6.08 11.13
C LYS A 110 13.83 -7.05 10.08
N THR A 111 13.50 -8.26 10.50
CA THR A 111 12.82 -9.27 9.67
C THR A 111 11.46 -9.61 10.26
N PHE A 112 10.42 -9.51 9.46
CA PHE A 112 9.07 -9.94 9.82
C PHE A 112 8.69 -11.20 9.06
N ALA A 113 8.20 -12.19 9.78
CA ALA A 113 7.62 -13.40 9.25
C ALA A 113 6.10 -13.28 9.25
N PHE A 114 5.43 -13.61 8.16
CA PHE A 114 3.97 -13.53 8.03
C PHE A 114 3.35 -14.93 8.03
N ALA A 115 2.09 -15.01 8.45
CA ALA A 115 1.36 -16.27 8.54
C ALA A 115 1.20 -16.95 7.17
N SER A 116 1.09 -16.16 6.11
CA SER A 116 0.94 -16.64 4.73
C SER A 116 1.71 -15.78 3.73
N PRO A 117 2.03 -16.33 2.54
CA PRO A 117 2.62 -15.54 1.47
C PRO A 117 1.73 -14.37 1.03
N LEU A 118 0.41 -14.61 1.01
CA LEU A 118 -0.58 -13.62 0.67
C LEU A 118 -0.50 -12.39 1.59
N GLN A 119 -0.36 -12.60 2.91
CA GLN A 119 -0.22 -11.49 3.86
C GLN A 119 1.10 -10.72 3.70
N ALA A 120 2.21 -11.40 3.36
CA ALA A 120 3.47 -10.72 3.08
C ALA A 120 3.36 -9.83 1.83
N THR A 121 2.69 -10.34 0.78
CA THR A 121 2.40 -9.57 -0.44
C THR A 121 1.46 -8.38 -0.15
N GLU A 122 0.39 -8.59 0.60
CA GLU A 122 -0.55 -7.54 1.02
C GLU A 122 0.16 -6.44 1.82
N PHE A 123 1.05 -6.84 2.75
CA PHE A 123 1.85 -5.92 3.53
C PHE A 123 2.78 -5.05 2.65
N CYS A 124 3.59 -5.66 1.78
CA CYS A 124 4.44 -4.92 0.86
C CYS A 124 3.61 -4.00 -0.06
N GLY A 125 2.46 -4.47 -0.56
CA GLY A 125 1.53 -3.68 -1.33
C GLY A 125 1.07 -2.43 -0.58
N ALA A 126 0.61 -2.59 0.67
CA ALA A 126 0.15 -1.49 1.51
C ALA A 126 1.27 -0.49 1.85
N VAL A 127 2.48 -0.97 2.14
CA VAL A 127 3.64 -0.12 2.42
C VAL A 127 4.06 0.68 1.17
N HIS A 128 4.15 0.04 0.00
CA HIS A 128 4.47 0.75 -1.24
C HIS A 128 3.43 1.83 -1.56
N LEU A 129 2.14 1.54 -1.34
CA LEU A 129 1.07 2.55 -1.48
C LEU A 129 1.29 3.71 -0.51
N LEU A 130 1.55 3.43 0.77
CA LEU A 130 1.82 4.45 1.78
C LEU A 130 3.01 5.34 1.38
N GLN A 131 4.11 4.75 0.93
CA GLN A 131 5.28 5.48 0.45
C GLN A 131 4.97 6.33 -0.80
N HIS A 132 4.12 5.83 -1.70
CA HIS A 132 3.67 6.59 -2.87
C HIS A 132 2.81 7.79 -2.45
N LEU A 133 1.85 7.60 -1.54
CA LEU A 133 1.02 8.69 -1.03
C LEU A 133 1.85 9.75 -0.32
N ASP A 134 2.84 9.36 0.47
CA ASP A 134 3.75 10.31 1.11
C ASP A 134 4.61 11.08 0.09
N HIS A 135 5.02 10.44 -1.02
CA HIS A 135 5.69 11.12 -2.13
C HIS A 135 4.76 12.16 -2.80
N LEU A 136 3.51 11.78 -3.10
CA LEU A 136 2.53 12.66 -3.75
C LEU A 136 2.14 13.87 -2.89
N ARG A 137 2.13 13.73 -1.56
CA ARG A 137 1.92 14.83 -0.60
C ARG A 137 3.01 15.90 -0.63
N GLN A 138 4.17 15.60 -1.24
CA GLN A 138 5.27 16.56 -1.38
C GLN A 138 5.53 16.92 -2.85
N PRO A 139 4.52 17.45 -3.57
CA PRO A 139 4.59 17.62 -5.02
C PRO A 139 5.61 18.68 -5.47
N ARG A 140 6.10 19.52 -4.54
CA ARG A 140 7.18 20.48 -4.77
C ARG A 140 8.49 19.81 -5.21
N TYR A 141 8.63 18.51 -5.01
CA TYR A 141 9.79 17.71 -5.41
C TYR A 141 9.53 16.80 -6.60
N LEU A 142 8.39 16.93 -7.28
CA LEU A 142 8.18 16.19 -8.53
C LEU A 142 9.25 16.62 -9.54
N PRO A 143 10.08 15.69 -10.00
CA PRO A 143 11.19 16.03 -10.87
C PRO A 143 10.64 16.49 -12.21
N LYS A 144 10.96 17.73 -12.59
CA LYS A 144 10.53 18.33 -13.87
C LYS A 144 11.02 17.52 -15.07
N ASP A 145 12.20 16.92 -14.93
CA ASP A 145 12.91 16.33 -16.05
C ASP A 145 12.92 14.81 -16.06
N SER A 146 12.90 14.11 -14.92
CA SER A 146 12.92 12.64 -14.88
C SER A 146 12.32 12.08 -13.60
N ASP A 147 11.25 11.29 -13.72
CA ASP A 147 10.60 10.70 -12.56
C ASP A 147 10.76 9.17 -12.46
N PRO A 148 11.78 8.70 -11.72
CA PRO A 148 11.94 7.28 -11.46
C PRO A 148 10.86 6.72 -10.51
N GLU A 149 10.17 7.57 -9.75
CA GLU A 149 9.18 7.12 -8.76
C GLU A 149 7.88 6.67 -9.46
N LEU A 150 7.40 7.37 -10.50
CA LEU A 150 6.26 6.91 -11.30
C LEU A 150 6.51 5.51 -11.89
N TYR A 151 7.68 5.29 -12.50
CA TYR A 151 8.07 3.99 -13.03
C TYR A 151 8.11 2.92 -11.93
N LYS A 152 8.74 3.24 -10.79
CA LYS A 152 8.88 2.34 -9.65
C LYS A 152 7.52 1.94 -9.06
N GLN A 153 6.60 2.90 -8.91
CA GLN A 153 5.27 2.63 -8.35
C GLN A 153 4.38 1.83 -9.29
N LEU A 154 4.47 2.07 -10.61
CA LEU A 154 3.78 1.23 -11.60
C LEU A 154 4.36 -0.19 -11.62
N HIS A 155 5.68 -0.33 -11.52
CA HIS A 155 6.34 -1.63 -11.39
C HIS A 155 5.90 -2.38 -10.13
N TYR A 156 5.86 -1.72 -8.96
CA TYR A 156 5.37 -2.33 -7.72
C TYR A 156 3.89 -2.69 -7.78
N THR A 157 3.09 -1.94 -8.52
CA THR A 157 1.67 -2.25 -8.74
C THR A 157 1.50 -3.47 -9.62
N LEU A 158 2.31 -3.60 -10.69
CA LEU A 158 2.35 -4.80 -11.52
C LEU A 158 2.84 -6.03 -10.74
N GLU A 159 3.90 -5.90 -9.93
CA GLU A 159 4.40 -6.99 -9.09
C GLU A 159 3.32 -7.47 -8.11
N PHE A 160 2.67 -6.52 -7.41
CA PHE A 160 1.56 -6.80 -6.52
C PHE A 160 0.41 -7.52 -7.24
N ALA A 161 -0.01 -7.02 -8.41
CA ALA A 161 -1.07 -7.63 -9.19
C ALA A 161 -0.69 -9.05 -9.65
N THR A 162 0.56 -9.27 -10.05
CA THR A 162 1.08 -10.58 -10.49
C THR A 162 1.08 -11.59 -9.34
N ASP A 163 1.54 -11.17 -8.15
CA ASP A 163 1.50 -12.03 -6.97
C ASP A 163 0.06 -12.36 -6.57
N MET A 164 -0.83 -11.36 -6.56
CA MET A 164 -2.23 -11.57 -6.22
C MET A 164 -2.97 -12.42 -7.26
N TRP A 165 -2.56 -12.36 -8.53
CA TRP A 165 -3.07 -13.20 -9.61
C TRP A 165 -3.05 -14.68 -9.26
N THR A 166 -1.95 -15.10 -8.62
CA THR A 166 -1.74 -16.48 -8.20
C THR A 166 -2.14 -16.74 -6.75
N GLN A 167 -1.72 -15.89 -5.81
CA GLN A 167 -1.85 -16.13 -4.37
C GLN A 167 -3.27 -15.87 -3.86
N ALA A 168 -3.97 -14.89 -4.42
CA ALA A 168 -5.36 -14.59 -4.12
C ALA A 168 -6.34 -15.23 -5.11
N LEU A 169 -5.83 -16.07 -6.02
CA LEU A 169 -6.60 -16.76 -7.06
C LEU A 169 -7.40 -15.80 -7.96
N TRP A 170 -6.92 -14.58 -8.19
CA TRP A 170 -7.62 -13.63 -9.08
C TRP A 170 -7.77 -14.18 -10.50
N GLN A 171 -6.85 -15.04 -10.96
CA GLN A 171 -6.98 -15.74 -12.24
C GLN A 171 -8.26 -16.60 -12.34
N GLN A 172 -8.78 -17.10 -11.22
CA GLN A 172 -10.02 -17.88 -11.18
C GLN A 172 -11.25 -16.98 -11.02
N LEU A 173 -11.10 -15.85 -10.32
CA LEU A 173 -12.17 -14.89 -10.09
C LEU A 173 -12.45 -14.02 -11.33
N TRP A 174 -11.41 -13.66 -12.08
CA TRP A 174 -11.48 -12.82 -13.27
C TRP A 174 -10.66 -13.42 -14.43
N PRO A 175 -11.04 -14.60 -14.95
CA PRO A 175 -10.25 -15.33 -15.96
C PRO A 175 -10.10 -14.58 -17.28
N TYR A 176 -10.98 -13.63 -17.57
CA TYR A 176 -10.96 -12.79 -18.78
C TYR A 176 -10.40 -11.39 -18.53
N SER A 177 -9.96 -11.08 -17.32
CA SER A 177 -9.40 -9.76 -17.04
C SER A 177 -8.03 -9.60 -17.70
N ARG A 178 -7.83 -8.41 -18.29
CA ARG A 178 -6.58 -8.01 -18.94
C ARG A 178 -5.65 -7.25 -17.99
N LEU A 179 -5.89 -7.30 -16.68
CA LEU A 179 -5.16 -6.55 -15.65
C LEU A 179 -3.64 -6.56 -15.85
N LEU A 180 -3.04 -7.74 -15.93
CA LEU A 180 -1.58 -7.87 -16.03
C LEU A 180 -1.05 -7.36 -17.36
N GLU A 181 -1.78 -7.58 -18.45
CA GLU A 181 -1.42 -7.09 -19.78
C GLU A 181 -1.47 -5.56 -19.85
N LEU A 182 -2.52 -4.97 -19.30
CA LEU A 182 -2.72 -3.52 -19.23
C LEU A 182 -1.62 -2.86 -18.40
N LEU A 183 -1.33 -3.37 -17.19
CA LEU A 183 -0.27 -2.83 -16.34
C LEU A 183 1.12 -3.01 -16.95
N ALA A 184 1.40 -4.15 -17.60
CA ALA A 184 2.66 -4.36 -18.32
C ALA A 184 2.79 -3.42 -19.52
N SER A 185 1.70 -3.18 -20.26
CA SER A 185 1.66 -2.21 -21.35
C SER A 185 1.92 -0.80 -20.84
N GLY A 186 1.25 -0.37 -19.76
CA GLY A 186 1.50 0.91 -19.10
C GLY A 186 2.95 1.05 -18.65
N LEU A 187 3.55 0.01 -18.07
CA LEU A 187 4.95 0.02 -17.67
C LEU A 187 5.90 0.15 -18.85
N SER A 188 5.57 -0.45 -20.01
CA SER A 188 6.38 -0.35 -21.23
C SER A 188 6.40 1.05 -21.86
N LEU A 189 5.38 1.87 -21.56
CA LEU A 189 5.34 3.28 -21.95
C LEU A 189 6.35 4.12 -21.16
N LEU A 190 6.72 3.65 -19.97
CA LEU A 190 7.66 4.31 -19.08
C LEU A 190 9.05 3.67 -19.22
N ARG A 191 10.10 4.47 -18.97
CA ARG A 191 11.48 3.99 -18.93
C ARG A 191 12.13 4.45 -17.63
N LYS A 192 12.82 3.52 -16.96
CA LYS A 192 13.38 3.69 -15.61
C LYS A 192 14.27 4.92 -15.40
N SER A 193 14.95 5.41 -16.44
CA SER A 193 15.96 6.48 -16.34
C SER A 193 15.90 7.44 -17.53
N GLN A 194 14.71 7.68 -18.06
CA GLN A 194 14.48 8.60 -19.17
C GLN A 194 13.68 9.81 -18.72
N PRO A 195 13.66 10.87 -19.55
CA PRO A 195 12.94 12.07 -19.19
C PRO A 195 11.44 11.81 -19.00
N THR A 196 10.78 12.74 -18.32
CA THR A 196 9.33 12.76 -18.11
C THR A 196 8.60 12.43 -19.42
N PRO A 197 7.65 11.46 -19.42
CA PRO A 197 6.99 11.03 -20.65
C PRO A 197 6.27 12.19 -21.35
N SER A 198 6.16 12.12 -22.67
CA SER A 198 5.42 13.13 -23.41
C SER A 198 3.94 13.15 -23.00
N ARG A 199 3.27 14.29 -23.20
CA ARG A 199 1.85 14.45 -22.87
C ARG A 199 0.95 13.37 -23.50
N SER A 200 1.27 12.91 -24.72
CA SER A 200 0.53 11.84 -25.38
C SER A 200 0.71 10.49 -24.69
N VAL A 201 1.93 10.18 -24.24
CA VAL A 201 2.24 8.96 -23.49
C VAL A 201 1.54 8.97 -22.13
N LEU A 202 1.55 10.11 -21.43
CA LEU A 202 0.83 10.27 -20.15
C LEU A 202 -0.68 10.08 -20.31
N LYS A 203 -1.29 10.61 -21.38
CA LYS A 203 -2.72 10.36 -21.68
C LYS A 203 -3.01 8.89 -21.98
N GLN A 204 -2.12 8.21 -22.69
CA GLN A 204 -2.27 6.78 -22.95
C GLN A 204 -2.16 5.97 -21.66
N LEU A 205 -1.23 6.33 -20.77
CA LEU A 205 -1.10 5.71 -19.46
C LEU A 205 -2.34 5.94 -18.60
N LEU A 206 -2.92 7.15 -18.58
CA LEU A 206 -4.18 7.40 -17.89
C LEU A 206 -5.31 6.51 -18.38
N ALA A 207 -5.51 6.39 -19.69
CA ALA A 207 -6.56 5.54 -20.23
C ALA A 207 -6.43 4.08 -19.78
N ILE A 208 -5.19 3.56 -19.67
CA ILE A 208 -4.91 2.22 -19.14
C ILE A 208 -5.27 2.14 -17.66
N LEU A 209 -4.89 3.15 -16.86
CA LEU A 209 -5.16 3.17 -15.42
C LEU A 209 -6.67 3.28 -15.15
N ASP A 210 -7.40 4.09 -15.92
CA ASP A 210 -8.85 4.25 -15.83
C ASP A 210 -9.58 2.94 -16.17
N GLU A 211 -9.16 2.25 -17.25
CA GLU A 211 -9.72 0.93 -17.61
C GLU A 211 -9.54 -0.09 -16.47
N VAL A 212 -8.33 -0.16 -15.88
CA VAL A 212 -8.07 -1.05 -14.74
C VAL A 212 -8.86 -0.63 -13.49
N HIS A 213 -8.99 0.67 -13.23
CA HIS A 213 -9.76 1.19 -12.12
C HIS A 213 -11.23 0.76 -12.23
N ASP A 214 -11.86 1.00 -13.38
CA ASP A 214 -13.28 0.73 -13.59
C ASP A 214 -13.61 -0.77 -13.50
N ASP A 215 -12.69 -1.63 -13.94
CA ASP A 215 -12.83 -3.08 -13.84
C ASP A 215 -12.81 -3.59 -12.38
N PHE A 216 -11.98 -2.99 -11.52
CA PHE A 216 -11.71 -3.52 -10.17
C PHE A 216 -12.36 -2.73 -9.03
N PHE A 217 -12.71 -1.46 -9.25
CA PHE A 217 -13.39 -0.61 -8.26
C PHE A 217 -14.68 -1.23 -7.70
N PRO A 218 -15.58 -1.82 -8.52
CA PRO A 218 -16.79 -2.47 -8.01
C PRO A 218 -16.53 -3.64 -7.05
N HIS A 219 -15.34 -4.22 -7.12
CA HIS A 219 -14.91 -5.35 -6.31
C HIS A 219 -14.10 -4.95 -5.06
N ALA A 220 -13.74 -3.66 -4.94
CA ALA A 220 -13.09 -3.13 -3.76
C ALA A 220 -14.03 -3.18 -2.56
N SER A 221 -13.51 -3.66 -1.42
CA SER A 221 -14.28 -3.72 -0.18
C SER A 221 -13.43 -3.34 1.03
N LEU A 222 -14.11 -2.82 2.05
CA LEU A 222 -13.56 -2.47 3.34
C LEU A 222 -14.34 -3.22 4.42
N ARG A 223 -13.62 -3.90 5.32
CA ARG A 223 -14.22 -4.65 6.43
C ARG A 223 -13.96 -3.92 7.74
N THR A 224 -14.98 -3.81 8.60
CA THR A 224 -14.78 -3.24 9.95
C THR A 224 -13.87 -4.17 10.76
N MET A 225 -12.81 -3.61 11.36
CA MET A 225 -11.97 -4.33 12.31
C MET A 225 -12.65 -4.37 13.66
N SER A 226 -12.57 -5.53 14.32
CA SER A 226 -13.06 -5.69 15.68
C SER A 226 -12.22 -4.88 16.65
N THR A 227 -12.83 -4.46 17.77
CA THR A 227 -12.12 -3.76 18.85
C THR A 227 -10.96 -4.59 19.38
N ASP A 228 -11.06 -5.93 19.41
CA ASP A 228 -9.99 -6.79 19.92
C ASP A 228 -8.76 -6.85 18.97
N GLU A 229 -8.98 -6.64 17.67
CA GLU A 229 -7.88 -6.53 16.69
C GLU A 229 -7.09 -5.22 16.89
N THR A 230 -7.76 -4.14 17.30
CA THR A 230 -7.19 -2.78 17.36
C THR A 230 -6.85 -2.28 18.77
N ARG A 231 -7.40 -2.88 19.84
CA ARG A 231 -7.34 -2.39 21.24
C ARG A 231 -5.93 -2.14 21.77
N ALA A 232 -4.91 -2.85 21.26
CA ALA A 232 -3.52 -2.68 21.69
C ALA A 232 -2.70 -1.72 20.80
N MET A 233 -3.26 -1.29 19.67
CA MET A 233 -2.58 -0.53 18.63
C MET A 233 -3.16 0.87 18.43
N LEU A 234 -4.43 1.07 18.79
CA LEU A 234 -5.23 2.23 18.44
C LEU A 234 -6.15 2.58 19.60
N ASP A 235 -6.12 3.84 20.03
CA ASP A 235 -6.96 4.40 21.11
C ASP A 235 -8.42 4.54 20.66
N ASP A 236 -9.23 3.48 20.78
CA ASP A 236 -10.68 3.41 20.52
C ASP A 236 -11.17 3.92 19.13
N VAL A 237 -10.27 4.15 18.18
CA VAL A 237 -10.61 4.57 16.81
C VAL A 237 -11.20 3.40 16.02
N LYS A 238 -12.39 3.60 15.43
CA LYS A 238 -13.00 2.59 14.55
C LYS A 238 -12.19 2.46 13.26
N CYS A 239 -11.61 1.29 13.03
CA CYS A 239 -10.76 1.04 11.87
C CYS A 239 -11.41 0.09 10.86
N TYR A 240 -11.09 0.29 9.59
CA TYR A 240 -11.54 -0.52 8.46
C TYR A 240 -10.33 -1.14 7.78
N ARG A 241 -10.36 -2.46 7.64
CA ARG A 241 -9.37 -3.22 6.87
C ARG A 241 -9.67 -3.11 5.39
N ALA A 242 -8.69 -2.65 4.61
CA ALA A 242 -8.77 -2.73 3.16
C ALA A 242 -8.62 -4.17 2.66
N SER A 243 -9.45 -4.58 1.70
CA SER A 243 -9.23 -5.80 0.94
C SER A 243 -8.03 -5.65 0.00
N TYR A 244 -7.44 -6.74 -0.45
CA TYR A 244 -6.37 -6.70 -1.45
C TYR A 244 -6.80 -6.05 -2.78
N VAL A 245 -8.10 -6.10 -3.12
CA VAL A 245 -8.64 -5.40 -4.30
C VAL A 245 -8.73 -3.89 -4.02
N ALA A 246 -9.17 -3.49 -2.83
CA ALA A 246 -9.15 -2.08 -2.44
C ALA A 246 -7.72 -1.51 -2.41
N LEU A 247 -6.71 -2.32 -2.06
CA LEU A 247 -5.30 -1.92 -2.17
C LEU A 247 -4.86 -1.76 -3.63
N LEU A 248 -5.29 -2.63 -4.55
CA LEU A 248 -5.05 -2.45 -5.99
C LEU A 248 -5.65 -1.13 -6.47
N VAL A 249 -6.94 -0.91 -6.19
CA VAL A 249 -7.66 0.31 -6.58
C VAL A 249 -6.96 1.56 -6.03
N GLY A 250 -6.57 1.55 -4.75
CA GLY A 250 -5.82 2.67 -4.16
C GLY A 250 -4.46 2.92 -4.82
N LYS A 251 -3.77 1.87 -5.27
CA LYS A 251 -2.52 2.02 -6.06
C LYS A 251 -2.78 2.62 -7.44
N ILE A 252 -3.83 2.17 -8.13
CA ILE A 252 -4.20 2.69 -9.44
C ILE A 252 -4.56 4.17 -9.34
N GLN A 253 -5.39 4.55 -8.37
CA GLN A 253 -5.78 5.94 -8.16
C GLN A 253 -4.59 6.82 -7.76
N ALA A 254 -3.67 6.33 -6.92
CA ALA A 254 -2.43 7.06 -6.62
C ALA A 254 -1.57 7.26 -7.88
N LEU A 255 -1.51 6.29 -8.80
CA LEU A 255 -0.84 6.43 -10.09
C LEU A 255 -1.55 7.41 -11.01
N THR A 256 -2.89 7.40 -11.07
CA THR A 256 -3.70 8.35 -11.83
C THR A 256 -3.39 9.78 -11.37
N ILE A 257 -3.45 10.05 -10.06
CA ILE A 257 -3.09 11.34 -9.46
C ILE A 257 -1.65 11.72 -9.82
N HIS A 258 -0.72 10.76 -9.74
CA HIS A 258 0.68 11.01 -10.10
C HIS A 258 0.82 11.49 -11.55
N VAL A 259 0.13 10.85 -12.48
CA VAL A 259 0.14 11.23 -13.89
C VAL A 259 -0.55 12.58 -14.12
N GLU A 260 -1.65 12.85 -13.42
CA GLU A 260 -2.39 14.12 -13.51
C GLU A 260 -1.54 15.31 -13.09
N LEU A 261 -0.67 15.17 -12.09
CA LEU A 261 0.26 16.23 -11.65
C LEU A 261 1.19 16.70 -12.79
N TYR A 262 1.49 15.84 -13.78
CA TYR A 262 2.25 16.21 -14.98
C TYR A 262 1.38 16.84 -16.08
N LEU A 263 0.10 16.46 -16.17
CA LEU A 263 -0.82 16.99 -17.20
C LEU A 263 -1.40 18.35 -16.81
N HIS A 264 -1.54 18.57 -15.51
CA HIS A 264 -2.13 19.76 -14.89
C HIS A 264 -1.19 20.25 -13.76
N PRO A 265 0.01 20.75 -14.10
CA PRO A 265 0.93 21.24 -13.08
C PRO A 265 0.29 22.38 -12.29
N VAL A 266 0.22 22.22 -10.97
CA VAL A 266 -0.23 23.26 -10.05
C VAL A 266 0.76 24.42 -10.13
N ALA A 267 0.27 25.59 -10.56
CA ALA A 267 1.05 26.81 -10.75
C ALA A 267 1.52 27.43 -9.42
#